data_AF-A0A975M7F8-F1
#
_entry.id   AF-A0A975M7F8-F1
#
_cell.length_a   1.000
_cell.length_b   1.000
_cell.length_c   1.000
_cell.angle_alpha   90.00
_cell.angle_beta   90.00
_cell.angle_gamma   90.00
#
_symmetry.space_group_name_H-M   'P 1'
#
loop_
_entity.id
_entity.type
_entity.pdbx_description
1 polymer ?
#
loop_
_entity_poly.entity_id
_entity_poly.type
_entity_poly.pdbx_seq_one_letter_code
_entity_poly.pdbx_strand_id
1 'polypeptide(L)'
;MDIDSTFTVAAPIDDVWETVMDVESVTGCIPGAEVLNKLNDDAYQIGMKVKLGPVSLQYRGQLNVLERDAASHRAVLQGTAKETRGQGTAQATVVLQLEEAGDGTQGLVSADVALSGKAAAMGKGVIGSVTEQLMGVFAANLQDLINDSHAGQDTADFPAHLAAVPEPTPGAAQTPTPGGPHTGGYDDAAAPASGPAPAGPAPSPEEPPRPIPLAPRMARPVPASRSSRDGGPAGLRPGQGSDGLDGLALARGMVGEQLRHPAVQLWLYTAVAVVAYQLGRRAARYGS
;
A
#
# COMPACT_ATOMS: atom_id res chain seq x y z
N MET A 1 11.04 16.15 -2.15
CA MET A 1 9.93 16.99 -2.67
C MET A 1 8.72 16.55 -1.92
N ASP A 2 7.93 17.48 -1.43
CA ASP A 2 6.81 17.15 -0.56
C ASP A 2 5.53 16.92 -1.38
N ILE A 3 4.79 15.89 -1.01
CA ILE A 3 3.49 15.54 -1.55
C ILE A 3 2.55 15.29 -0.37
N ASP A 4 1.47 16.05 -0.30
CA ASP A 4 0.40 15.81 0.65
C ASP A 4 -0.84 15.33 -0.11
N SER A 5 -1.51 14.34 0.44
CA SER A 5 -2.73 13.77 -0.13
C SER A 5 -3.62 13.22 0.98
N THR A 6 -4.89 12.98 0.65
CA THR A 6 -5.85 12.42 1.60
C THR A 6 -6.71 11.37 0.92
N PHE A 7 -7.24 10.45 1.72
CA PHE A 7 -8.27 9.51 1.30
C PHE A 7 -9.34 9.38 2.38
N THR A 8 -10.48 8.81 2.02
CA THR A 8 -11.57 8.54 2.97
C THR A 8 -12.17 7.18 2.69
N VAL A 9 -12.48 6.45 3.76
CA VAL A 9 -13.11 5.12 3.74
C VAL A 9 -14.27 5.14 4.72
N ALA A 10 -15.41 4.57 4.33
CA ALA A 10 -16.57 4.36 5.20
C ALA A 10 -16.39 3.06 6.00
N ALA A 11 -15.44 3.08 6.92
CA ALA A 11 -15.17 2.02 7.88
C ALA A 11 -14.59 2.60 9.18
N PRO A 12 -14.77 1.93 10.33
CA PRO A 12 -14.17 2.31 11.61
C PRO A 12 -12.64 2.45 11.52
N ILE A 13 -12.08 3.38 12.30
CA ILE A 13 -10.65 3.70 12.24
C ILE A 13 -9.74 2.51 12.59
N ASP A 14 -10.17 1.65 13.51
CA ASP A 14 -9.41 0.47 13.92
C ASP A 14 -9.36 -0.57 12.79
N ASP A 15 -10.47 -0.84 12.10
CA ASP A 15 -10.50 -1.77 10.96
C ASP A 15 -9.64 -1.26 9.81
N VAL A 16 -9.70 0.05 9.53
CA VAL A 16 -8.86 0.71 8.52
C VAL A 16 -7.39 0.62 8.92
N TRP A 17 -7.07 0.85 10.19
CA TRP A 17 -5.71 0.78 10.69
C TRP A 17 -5.12 -0.62 10.57
N GLU A 18 -5.82 -1.64 11.04
CA GLU A 18 -5.38 -3.03 10.94
C GLU A 18 -5.14 -3.43 9.47
N THR A 19 -6.07 -3.06 8.58
CA THR A 19 -5.97 -3.39 7.16
C THR A 19 -4.82 -2.66 6.46
N VAL A 20 -4.62 -1.37 6.72
CA VAL A 20 -3.54 -0.58 6.09
C VAL A 20 -2.17 -0.98 6.62
N MET A 21 -2.10 -1.47 7.87
CA MET A 21 -0.87 -1.97 8.48
C MET A 21 -0.51 -3.38 8.01
N ASP A 22 -1.44 -4.16 7.45
CA ASP A 22 -1.13 -5.39 6.73
C ASP A 22 -0.60 -5.08 5.32
N VAL A 23 0.73 -4.99 5.21
CA VAL A 23 1.42 -4.66 3.96
C VAL A 23 1.09 -5.66 2.84
N GLU A 24 0.90 -6.94 3.16
CA GLU A 24 0.67 -7.98 2.15
C GLU A 24 -0.73 -7.83 1.55
N SER A 25 -1.74 -7.60 2.39
CA SER A 25 -3.12 -7.36 1.96
C SER A 25 -3.27 -6.00 1.27
N VAL A 26 -2.72 -4.94 1.83
CA VAL A 26 -2.90 -3.57 1.32
C VAL A 26 -2.15 -3.32 0.00
N THR A 27 -1.09 -4.07 -0.29
CA THR A 27 -0.34 -3.91 -1.55
C THR A 27 -1.24 -4.13 -2.77
N GLY A 28 -2.25 -5.01 -2.68
CA GLY A 28 -3.23 -5.23 -3.73
C GLY A 28 -4.10 -4.01 -4.04
N CYS A 29 -4.23 -3.07 -3.10
CA CYS A 29 -4.98 -1.84 -3.29
C CYS A 29 -4.24 -0.81 -4.16
N ILE A 30 -2.92 -0.96 -4.35
CA ILE A 30 -2.09 -0.04 -5.13
C ILE A 30 -1.90 -0.58 -6.55
N PRO A 31 -2.40 0.12 -7.59
CA PRO A 31 -2.31 -0.36 -8.97
C PRO A 31 -0.89 -0.65 -9.44
N GLY A 32 -0.66 -1.92 -9.80
CA GLY A 32 0.62 -2.37 -10.33
C GLY A 32 1.72 -2.55 -9.28
N ALA A 33 1.42 -2.43 -7.99
CA ALA A 33 2.31 -2.85 -6.92
C ALA A 33 2.19 -4.37 -6.68
N GLU A 34 3.29 -4.99 -6.28
CA GLU A 34 3.36 -6.41 -5.92
C GLU A 34 4.39 -6.62 -4.81
N VAL A 35 4.07 -7.45 -3.82
CA VAL A 35 5.08 -7.95 -2.87
C VAL A 35 5.85 -9.05 -3.57
N LEU A 36 7.15 -8.84 -3.77
CA LEU A 36 8.05 -9.81 -4.39
C LEU A 36 8.59 -10.81 -3.36
N ASN A 37 8.86 -10.33 -2.15
CA ASN A 37 9.34 -11.14 -1.04
C ASN A 37 9.11 -10.42 0.30
N LYS A 38 8.77 -11.16 1.35
CA LYS A 38 8.81 -10.67 2.74
C LYS A 38 10.18 -10.96 3.32
N LEU A 39 10.89 -9.92 3.74
CA LEU A 39 12.24 -10.06 4.31
C LEU A 39 12.16 -10.25 5.83
N ASN A 40 11.28 -9.50 6.48
CA ASN A 40 10.86 -9.65 7.88
C ASN A 40 9.51 -8.94 8.09
N ASP A 41 9.08 -8.78 9.35
CA ASP A 41 7.77 -8.19 9.69
C ASP A 41 7.60 -6.73 9.27
N ASP A 42 8.71 -5.98 9.18
CA ASP A 42 8.72 -4.56 8.82
C ASP A 42 9.50 -4.28 7.54
N ALA A 43 9.98 -5.28 6.81
CA ALA A 43 10.78 -5.12 5.61
C ALA A 43 10.31 -6.03 4.47
N TYR A 44 10.02 -5.42 3.32
CA TYR A 44 9.41 -6.08 2.17
C TYR A 44 10.16 -5.70 0.91
N GLN A 45 10.36 -6.65 0.02
CA GLN A 45 10.80 -6.39 -1.34
C GLN A 45 9.56 -6.16 -2.21
N ILE A 46 9.46 -4.99 -2.83
CA ILE A 46 8.27 -4.56 -3.58
C ILE A 46 8.64 -4.32 -5.04
N GLY A 47 7.77 -4.77 -5.95
CA GLY A 47 7.75 -4.39 -7.36
C GLY A 47 6.64 -3.38 -7.61
N MET A 48 6.85 -2.42 -8.51
CA MET A 48 5.80 -1.50 -8.91
C MET A 48 5.86 -1.17 -10.40
N LYS A 49 4.73 -1.27 -11.09
CA LYS A 49 4.58 -0.96 -12.51
C LYS A 49 3.54 0.13 -12.70
N VAL A 50 4.00 1.31 -13.09
CA VAL A 50 3.13 2.46 -13.37
C VAL A 50 3.12 2.73 -14.87
N LYS A 51 1.93 2.94 -15.43
CA LYS A 51 1.76 3.31 -16.84
C LYS A 51 1.21 4.72 -16.93
N LEU A 52 1.99 5.62 -17.49
CA LEU A 52 1.69 7.03 -17.68
C LEU A 52 1.68 7.34 -19.17
N GLY A 53 0.51 7.22 -19.79
CA GLY A 53 0.34 7.38 -21.24
C GLY A 53 1.28 6.46 -22.04
N PRO A 54 2.16 6.98 -22.91
CA PRO A 54 3.11 6.19 -23.68
C PRO A 54 4.31 5.69 -22.85
N VAL A 55 4.49 6.18 -21.62
CA VAL A 55 5.62 5.84 -20.74
C VAL A 55 5.18 4.73 -19.79
N SER A 56 5.96 3.66 -19.70
CA SER A 56 5.81 2.64 -18.66
C SER A 56 7.06 2.63 -17.80
N LEU A 57 6.88 2.84 -16.50
CA LEU A 57 7.92 2.75 -15.50
C LEU A 57 7.72 1.47 -14.69
N GLN A 58 8.83 0.82 -14.38
CA GLN A 58 8.86 -0.40 -13.58
C GLN A 58 9.97 -0.25 -12.56
N TYR A 59 9.62 -0.30 -11.29
CA TYR A 59 10.50 -0.16 -10.16
C TYR A 59 10.60 -1.48 -9.40
N ARG A 60 11.77 -1.73 -8.83
CA ARG A 60 11.98 -2.76 -7.81
C ARG A 60 12.76 -2.18 -6.66
N GLY A 61 12.33 -2.50 -5.45
CA GLY A 61 12.79 -1.81 -4.27
C GLY A 61 12.51 -2.55 -2.97
N GLN A 62 12.80 -1.86 -1.89
CA GLN A 62 12.51 -2.28 -0.53
C GLN A 62 11.62 -1.23 0.14
N LEU A 63 10.63 -1.71 0.87
CA LEU A 63 9.78 -0.95 1.77
C LEU A 63 10.13 -1.37 3.19
N ASN A 64 10.36 -0.39 4.07
CA ASN A 64 10.56 -0.60 5.49
C ASN A 64 9.49 0.17 6.27
N VAL A 65 8.89 -0.45 7.28
CA VAL A 65 8.01 0.21 8.24
C VAL A 65 8.89 0.68 9.40
N LEU A 66 8.94 1.99 9.60
CA LEU A 66 9.78 2.62 10.62
C LEU A 66 9.02 2.84 11.92
N GLU A 67 7.70 3.01 11.85
CA GLU A 67 6.85 3.27 13.00
C GLU A 67 5.44 2.72 12.77
N ARG A 68 4.87 2.11 13.82
CA ARG A 68 3.47 1.70 13.93
C ARG A 68 2.96 2.10 15.30
N ASP A 69 2.35 3.27 15.40
CA ASP A 69 1.67 3.71 16.62
C ASP A 69 0.17 3.49 16.47
N ALA A 70 -0.29 2.34 16.97
CA ALA A 70 -1.70 1.98 16.95
C ALA A 70 -2.56 2.87 17.87
N ALA A 71 -1.98 3.47 18.91
CA ALA A 71 -2.72 4.29 19.85
C ALA A 71 -3.03 5.69 19.28
N SER A 72 -2.16 6.20 18.41
CA SER A 72 -2.38 7.45 17.68
C SER A 72 -2.77 7.25 16.22
N HIS A 73 -2.96 6.01 15.77
CA HIS A 73 -3.20 5.62 14.37
C HIS A 73 -2.24 6.29 13.39
N ARG A 74 -0.95 6.29 13.74
CA ARG A 74 0.13 6.91 13.00
C ARG A 74 1.19 5.92 12.56
N ALA A 75 1.55 5.94 11.28
CA ALA A 75 2.60 5.10 10.72
C ALA A 75 3.63 5.90 9.92
N VAL A 76 4.88 5.43 9.92
CA VAL A 76 5.95 5.97 9.08
C VAL A 76 6.55 4.85 8.25
N LEU A 77 6.56 5.01 6.94
CA LEU A 77 7.11 4.05 5.99
C LEU A 77 8.25 4.69 5.19
N GLN A 78 9.25 3.90 4.87
CA GLN A 78 10.35 4.31 3.99
C GLN A 78 10.48 3.34 2.83
N GLY A 79 10.40 3.86 1.61
CA GLY A 79 10.58 3.12 0.37
C GLY A 79 11.83 3.55 -0.37
N THR A 80 12.58 2.59 -0.92
CA THR A 80 13.64 2.85 -1.90
C THR A 80 13.48 1.91 -3.08
N ALA A 81 13.59 2.41 -4.30
CA ALA A 81 13.44 1.61 -5.50
C ALA A 81 14.31 2.10 -6.66
N LYS A 82 14.64 1.18 -7.57
CA LYS A 82 15.37 1.44 -8.81
C LYS A 82 14.52 1.07 -10.02
N GLU A 83 14.59 1.88 -11.06
CA GLU A 83 13.93 1.61 -12.34
C GLU A 83 14.61 0.41 -13.01
N THR A 84 13.84 -0.63 -13.32
CA THR A 84 14.35 -1.88 -13.92
C THR A 84 14.78 -1.73 -15.37
N ARG A 85 14.22 -0.75 -16.10
CA ARG A 85 14.48 -0.48 -17.53
C ARG A 85 15.05 0.92 -17.78
N GLY A 86 15.74 1.46 -16.79
CA GLY A 86 16.35 2.77 -16.87
C GLY A 86 17.38 2.98 -15.77
N GLN A 87 17.76 4.25 -15.57
CA GLN A 87 18.71 4.65 -14.54
C GLN A 87 18.03 5.48 -13.44
N GLY A 88 16.68 5.54 -13.45
CA GLY A 88 15.93 6.26 -12.44
C GLY A 88 15.93 5.56 -11.09
N THR A 89 15.83 6.34 -10.03
CA THR A 89 15.67 5.89 -8.65
C THR A 89 14.49 6.63 -8.02
N ALA A 90 13.89 6.00 -7.01
CA ALA A 90 12.86 6.59 -6.18
C ALA A 90 13.18 6.30 -4.72
N GLN A 91 13.15 7.33 -3.87
CA GLN A 91 13.19 7.21 -2.42
C GLN A 91 12.02 8.01 -1.87
N ALA A 92 11.33 7.47 -0.88
CA ALA A 92 10.24 8.18 -0.24
C ALA A 92 10.21 7.84 1.25
N THR A 93 9.93 8.84 2.07
CA THR A 93 9.47 8.65 3.45
C THR A 93 8.02 9.13 3.50
N VAL A 94 7.11 8.25 3.90
CA VAL A 94 5.68 8.49 3.95
C VAL A 94 5.23 8.45 5.39
N VAL A 95 4.48 9.46 5.81
CA VAL A 95 3.78 9.52 7.09
C VAL A 95 2.29 9.37 6.80
N LEU A 96 1.67 8.39 7.43
CA LEU A 96 0.23 8.19 7.45
C LEU A 96 -0.31 8.57 8.83
N GLN A 97 -1.35 9.38 8.85
CA GLN A 97 -2.15 9.66 10.03
C GLN A 97 -3.60 9.35 9.71
N LEU A 98 -4.25 8.51 10.50
CA LEU A 98 -5.70 8.31 10.40
C LEU A 98 -6.41 9.19 11.41
N GLU A 99 -7.57 9.69 11.03
CA GLU A 99 -8.47 10.49 11.85
C GLU A 99 -9.92 10.03 11.63
N GLU A 100 -10.72 10.05 12.70
CA GLU A 100 -12.16 9.81 12.60
C GLU A 100 -12.84 10.90 11.77
N ALA A 101 -13.71 10.49 10.85
CA ALA A 101 -14.42 11.38 9.94
C ALA A 101 -15.91 10.99 9.87
N GLY A 102 -16.67 11.33 10.92
CA GLY A 102 -18.08 10.96 11.03
C GLY A 102 -18.22 9.45 11.24
N ASP A 103 -18.92 8.78 10.34
CA ASP A 103 -19.09 7.31 10.37
C ASP A 103 -17.98 6.57 9.58
N GLY A 104 -16.91 7.27 9.21
CA GLY A 104 -15.78 6.71 8.47
C GLY A 104 -14.44 7.23 8.98
N THR A 105 -13.40 6.98 8.19
CA THR A 105 -12.02 7.31 8.52
C THR A 105 -11.40 8.13 7.39
N GLN A 106 -10.72 9.20 7.75
CA GLN A 106 -9.88 9.98 6.85
C GLN A 106 -8.42 9.62 7.07
N GLY A 107 -7.70 9.32 5.99
CA GLY A 107 -6.26 9.15 6.02
C GLY A 107 -5.56 10.38 5.45
N LEU A 108 -4.69 11.00 6.25
CA LEU A 108 -3.79 12.06 5.84
C LEU A 108 -2.43 11.45 5.51
N VAL A 109 -1.94 11.70 4.31
CA VAL A 109 -0.70 11.14 3.79
C VAL A 109 0.24 12.26 3.41
N SER A 110 1.39 12.32 4.08
CA SER A 110 2.48 13.25 3.75
C SER A 110 3.71 12.46 3.33
N ALA A 111 4.28 12.77 2.17
CA ALA A 111 5.43 12.07 1.63
C ALA A 111 6.53 13.03 1.22
N ASP A 112 7.75 12.84 1.72
CA ASP A 112 8.95 13.42 1.12
C ASP A 112 9.54 12.44 0.13
N VAL A 113 9.57 12.84 -1.14
CA VAL A 113 9.96 11.99 -2.26
C VAL A 113 11.18 12.57 -2.98
N ALA A 114 12.19 11.73 -3.19
CA ALA A 114 13.33 11.99 -4.07
C ALA A 114 13.25 11.07 -5.30
N LEU A 115 13.19 11.67 -6.49
CA LEU A 115 13.12 10.95 -7.76
C LEU A 115 14.30 11.34 -8.65
N SER A 116 14.74 10.39 -9.47
CA SER A 116 15.71 10.63 -10.55
C SER A 116 15.28 9.96 -11.85
N GLY A 117 15.96 10.27 -12.96
CA GLY A 117 15.69 9.69 -14.27
C GLY A 117 14.37 10.16 -14.89
N LYS A 118 13.67 9.26 -15.60
CA LYS A 118 12.46 9.61 -16.37
C LYS A 118 11.31 10.13 -15.49
N ALA A 119 11.20 9.65 -14.26
CA ALA A 119 10.18 10.10 -13.32
C ALA A 119 10.40 11.55 -12.87
N ALA A 120 11.65 11.92 -12.56
CA ALA A 120 11.99 13.30 -12.20
C ALA A 120 11.72 14.30 -13.34
N ALA A 121 11.92 13.86 -14.59
CA ALA A 121 11.68 14.69 -15.78
C ALA A 121 10.20 15.04 -16.02
N MET A 122 9.25 14.34 -15.37
CA MET A 122 7.82 14.63 -15.53
C MET A 122 7.37 15.92 -14.82
N GLY A 123 8.15 16.37 -13.84
CA GLY A 123 7.83 17.56 -13.05
C GLY A 123 6.70 17.34 -12.04
N LYS A 124 6.56 18.30 -11.12
CA LYS A 124 5.66 18.20 -9.95
C LYS A 124 4.18 18.06 -10.33
N GLY A 125 3.72 18.75 -11.37
CA GLY A 125 2.30 18.72 -11.75
C GLY A 125 1.80 17.35 -12.19
N VAL A 126 2.58 16.66 -13.03
CA VAL A 126 2.25 15.29 -13.47
C VAL A 126 2.29 14.34 -12.29
N ILE A 127 3.32 14.42 -11.45
CA ILE A 127 3.45 13.56 -10.26
C ILE A 127 2.24 13.75 -9.32
N GLY A 128 1.84 14.99 -9.05
CA GLY A 128 0.65 15.29 -8.24
C GLY A 128 -0.62 14.65 -8.78
N SER A 129 -0.89 14.84 -10.08
CA SER A 129 -2.09 14.26 -10.72
C SER A 129 -2.13 12.73 -10.66
N VAL A 130 -0.96 12.08 -10.75
CA VAL A 130 -0.85 10.62 -10.64
C VAL A 130 -1.05 10.18 -9.20
N THR A 131 -0.49 10.90 -8.22
CA THR A 131 -0.71 10.62 -6.80
C THR A 131 -2.19 10.72 -6.44
N GLU A 132 -2.88 11.79 -6.85
CA GLU A 132 -4.32 11.96 -6.62
C GLU A 132 -5.12 10.80 -7.23
N GLN A 133 -4.80 10.41 -8.47
CA GLN A 133 -5.45 9.28 -9.11
C GLN A 133 -5.19 7.96 -8.38
N LEU A 134 -3.95 7.69 -7.97
CA LEU A 134 -3.59 6.48 -7.23
C LEU A 134 -4.28 6.45 -5.86
N MET A 135 -4.39 7.59 -5.19
CA MET A 135 -5.04 7.70 -3.89
C MET A 135 -6.54 7.41 -3.97
N GLY A 136 -7.22 7.89 -5.02
CA GLY A 136 -8.63 7.58 -5.25
C GLY A 136 -8.87 6.08 -5.53
N VAL A 137 -7.99 5.44 -6.30
CA VAL A 137 -8.07 3.99 -6.56
C VAL A 137 -7.74 3.19 -5.30
N PHE A 138 -6.72 3.60 -4.56
CA PHE A 138 -6.36 3.01 -3.27
C PHE A 138 -7.54 3.04 -2.29
N ALA A 139 -8.20 4.19 -2.12
CA ALA A 139 -9.33 4.34 -1.22
C ALA A 139 -10.48 3.39 -1.59
N ALA A 140 -10.81 3.30 -2.89
CA ALA A 140 -11.85 2.40 -3.38
C ALA A 140 -11.51 0.92 -3.12
N ASN A 141 -10.29 0.50 -3.45
CA ASN A 141 -9.85 -0.88 -3.24
C ASN A 141 -9.76 -1.22 -1.74
N LEU A 142 -9.35 -0.27 -0.90
CA LEU A 142 -9.27 -0.45 0.55
C LEU A 142 -10.67 -0.62 1.16
N GLN A 143 -11.65 0.17 0.71
CA GLN A 143 -13.04 -0.01 1.10
C GLN A 143 -13.54 -1.41 0.76
N ASP A 144 -13.28 -1.88 -0.47
CA ASP A 144 -13.69 -3.21 -0.91
C ASP A 144 -13.02 -4.31 -0.08
N LEU A 145 -11.70 -4.17 0.19
CA LEU A 145 -10.94 -5.12 1.01
C LEU A 145 -11.47 -5.23 2.45
N ILE A 146 -11.84 -4.11 3.07
CA ILE A 146 -12.43 -4.09 4.41
C ILE A 146 -13.81 -4.75 4.39
N ASN A 147 -14.65 -4.41 3.41
CA ASN A 147 -15.98 -5.00 3.28
C ASN A 147 -15.93 -6.53 3.10
N ASP A 148 -15.00 -7.04 2.28
CA ASP A 148 -14.81 -8.48 2.05
C ASP A 148 -14.33 -9.20 3.32
N SER A 149 -13.48 -8.54 4.12
CA SER A 149 -13.00 -9.08 5.40
C SER A 149 -14.15 -9.23 6.40
N HIS A 150 -15.11 -8.30 6.41
CA HIS A 150 -16.29 -8.36 7.29
C HIS A 150 -17.33 -9.40 6.81
N ALA A 151 -17.53 -9.53 5.49
CA ALA A 151 -18.44 -10.53 4.92
C ALA A 151 -18.01 -11.98 5.22
N GLY A 152 -16.69 -12.21 5.36
CA GLY A 152 -16.14 -13.50 5.79
C GLY A 152 -16.40 -13.83 7.27
N GLN A 153 -16.67 -12.83 8.11
CA GLN A 153 -16.91 -13.01 9.55
C GLN A 153 -18.40 -13.14 9.90
N ASP A 154 -19.31 -12.54 9.11
CA ASP A 154 -20.77 -12.67 9.31
C ASP A 154 -21.35 -14.05 8.92
N THR A 155 -20.57 -14.93 8.27
CA THR A 155 -21.00 -16.31 7.96
C THR A 155 -20.59 -17.32 9.04
N ALA A 156 -19.78 -16.92 10.02
CA ALA A 156 -19.30 -17.81 11.09
C ALA A 156 -20.21 -17.86 12.34
N ASP A 157 -21.33 -17.12 12.35
CA ASP A 157 -22.31 -17.14 13.43
C ASP A 157 -23.71 -17.58 12.94
N PHE A 158 -23.77 -18.72 12.25
CA PHE A 158 -24.99 -19.53 12.32
C PHE A 158 -24.93 -20.32 13.62
N PRO A 159 -25.92 -20.18 14.54
CA PRO A 159 -25.92 -20.95 15.76
C PRO A 159 -26.02 -22.43 15.39
N ALA A 160 -24.94 -23.17 15.67
CA ALA A 160 -24.93 -24.62 15.73
C ALA A 160 -25.77 -25.10 16.92
N HIS A 161 -27.05 -24.73 16.96
CA HIS A 161 -28.04 -25.31 17.84
C HIS A 161 -29.11 -25.97 16.99
N LEU A 162 -28.84 -27.21 16.58
CA LEU A 162 -29.81 -28.31 16.37
C LEU A 162 -29.10 -29.53 15.75
N ALA A 163 -28.25 -30.19 16.54
CA ALA A 163 -27.95 -31.62 16.37
C ALA A 163 -27.32 -32.18 17.66
N ALA A 164 -28.11 -32.22 18.73
CA ALA A 164 -27.82 -33.06 19.89
C ALA A 164 -28.66 -34.34 19.78
N VAL A 165 -28.00 -35.49 19.55
CA VAL A 165 -28.47 -36.83 19.95
C VAL A 165 -27.22 -37.68 20.27
N PRO A 166 -27.21 -38.49 21.35
CA PRO A 166 -26.02 -38.74 22.18
C PRO A 166 -25.23 -40.01 21.83
N GLU A 167 -24.02 -40.08 22.39
CA GLU A 167 -23.13 -41.26 22.43
C GLU A 167 -23.79 -42.53 22.99
N PRO A 168 -23.23 -43.70 22.63
CA PRO A 168 -23.07 -44.79 23.58
C PRO A 168 -21.61 -45.26 23.70
N THR A 169 -21.05 -45.16 24.91
CA THR A 169 -20.03 -46.07 25.46
C THR A 169 -20.77 -47.22 26.21
N PRO A 170 -20.18 -48.37 26.63
CA PRO A 170 -18.76 -48.68 26.84
C PRO A 170 -18.27 -50.13 26.55
N GLY A 171 -16.95 -50.37 26.64
CA GLY A 171 -16.45 -51.74 26.90
C GLY A 171 -14.94 -52.03 26.78
N ALA A 172 -14.25 -52.03 27.92
CA ALA A 172 -13.09 -52.86 28.34
C ALA A 172 -11.80 -52.87 27.49
N ALA A 173 -10.65 -52.35 27.95
CA ALA A 173 -9.76 -52.74 29.07
C ALA A 173 -8.54 -53.56 28.59
N GLN A 174 -7.33 -53.02 28.82
CA GLN A 174 -6.23 -53.63 29.61
C GLN A 174 -4.83 -53.13 29.18
N THR A 175 -4.11 -52.56 30.14
CA THR A 175 -2.63 -52.49 30.26
C THR A 175 -2.06 -53.91 30.48
N PRO A 176 -0.81 -54.22 30.07
CA PRO A 176 0.36 -53.92 30.92
C PRO A 176 1.72 -53.66 30.21
N THR A 177 2.59 -52.92 30.89
CA THR A 177 4.08 -52.86 30.81
C THR A 177 4.69 -54.17 31.41
N PRO A 178 6.02 -54.48 31.40
CA PRO A 178 7.21 -53.79 30.86
C PRO A 178 8.31 -54.70 30.21
N GLY A 179 9.38 -54.09 29.69
CA GLY A 179 10.69 -54.75 29.50
C GLY A 179 11.57 -54.16 28.37
N GLY A 180 12.67 -53.47 28.72
CA GLY A 180 13.77 -53.14 27.79
C GLY A 180 14.72 -54.34 27.58
N PRO A 181 15.98 -54.18 27.08
CA PRO A 181 16.63 -53.02 26.46
C PRO A 181 17.16 -53.33 25.04
N HIS A 182 17.58 -52.32 24.27
CA HIS A 182 18.48 -52.52 23.14
C HIS A 182 19.48 -51.37 22.99
N THR A 183 20.71 -51.80 22.78
CA THR A 183 21.97 -51.09 22.62
C THR A 183 22.22 -50.67 21.18
N GLY A 184 23.03 -49.61 21.00
CA GLY A 184 23.65 -49.19 19.74
C GLY A 184 23.34 -47.71 19.48
N GLY A 185 24.26 -46.74 19.57
CA GLY A 185 25.70 -46.79 19.29
C GLY A 185 25.93 -46.38 17.84
N TYR A 186 25.98 -45.08 17.55
CA TYR A 186 26.54 -44.51 16.32
C TYR A 186 27.17 -43.14 16.58
N ASP A 187 28.26 -42.94 15.86
CA ASP A 187 29.42 -42.07 16.08
C ASP A 187 29.18 -40.56 16.11
N ASP A 188 29.88 -39.92 17.05
CA ASP A 188 30.13 -38.49 17.13
C ASP A 188 31.31 -38.15 16.20
N ALA A 189 31.05 -37.34 15.18
CA ALA A 189 32.09 -36.79 14.32
C ALA A 189 31.69 -35.38 13.84
N ALA A 190 32.06 -34.36 14.63
CA ALA A 190 32.05 -32.96 14.18
C ALA A 190 33.28 -32.20 14.71
N ALA A 191 34.28 -32.10 13.83
CA ALA A 191 35.17 -30.97 13.49
C ALA A 191 35.83 -30.08 14.58
N PRO A 192 37.10 -29.66 14.35
CA PRO A 192 37.92 -28.96 15.33
C PRO A 192 37.60 -27.46 15.47
N ALA A 193 37.77 -26.97 16.70
CA ALA A 193 37.74 -25.57 17.08
C ALA A 193 38.82 -24.75 16.36
N SER A 194 38.41 -23.63 15.74
CA SER A 194 39.30 -22.55 15.31
C SER A 194 39.31 -21.45 16.36
N GLY A 195 40.52 -21.01 16.73
CA GLY A 195 40.78 -20.08 17.84
C GLY A 195 40.27 -18.64 17.63
N PRO A 196 40.38 -17.80 18.68
CA PRO A 196 39.83 -16.45 18.68
C PRO A 196 40.69 -15.48 17.86
N ALA A 197 40.04 -14.71 16.99
CA ALA A 197 40.61 -13.57 16.27
C ALA A 197 40.58 -12.29 17.15
N PRO A 198 41.50 -11.33 16.94
CA PRO A 198 41.79 -10.26 17.89
C PRO A 198 40.76 -9.12 17.90
N ALA A 199 40.68 -8.46 19.04
CA ALA A 199 39.84 -7.31 19.33
C ALA A 199 40.12 -6.13 18.38
N GLY A 200 39.07 -5.67 17.70
CA GLY A 200 39.04 -4.38 17.01
C GLY A 200 38.90 -3.20 18.00
N PRO A 201 39.32 -1.99 17.62
CA PRO A 201 39.38 -0.84 18.51
C PRO A 201 37.98 -0.29 18.88
N ALA A 202 37.92 0.29 20.08
CA ALA A 202 36.73 0.80 20.76
C ALA A 202 35.93 1.85 19.96
N PRO A 203 34.60 1.93 20.17
CA PRO A 203 33.75 2.97 19.57
C PRO A 203 34.04 4.35 20.20
N SER A 204 34.10 5.37 19.36
CA SER A 204 34.13 6.78 19.76
C SER A 204 32.77 7.20 20.34
N PRO A 205 32.72 8.18 21.26
CA PRO A 205 31.50 8.55 21.96
C PRO A 205 30.46 9.17 21.02
N GLU A 206 29.23 8.71 21.16
CA GLU A 206 28.04 9.16 20.45
C GLU A 206 27.65 10.58 20.92
N GLU A 207 27.53 11.50 19.98
CA GLU A 207 27.11 12.89 20.21
C GLU A 207 25.58 12.93 20.43
N PRO A 208 25.06 13.61 21.47
CA PRO A 208 23.63 13.59 21.78
C PRO A 208 22.81 14.27 20.66
N PRO A 209 21.60 13.77 20.35
CA PRO A 209 20.79 14.33 19.28
C PRO A 209 20.35 15.76 19.63
N ARG A 210 20.46 16.65 18.64
CA ARG A 210 20.00 18.04 18.74
C ARG A 210 18.47 18.09 18.87
N PRO A 211 17.91 18.91 19.78
CA PRO A 211 16.47 19.04 19.92
C PRO A 211 15.84 19.70 18.69
N ILE A 212 14.75 19.12 18.20
CA ILE A 212 13.92 19.64 17.11
C ILE A 212 13.15 20.87 17.64
N PRO A 213 13.16 22.03 16.96
CA PRO A 213 12.43 23.20 17.42
C PRO A 213 10.91 22.98 17.31
N LEU A 214 10.21 23.18 18.42
CA LEU A 214 8.74 23.21 18.48
C LEU A 214 8.22 24.37 17.61
N ALA A 215 7.30 24.08 16.69
CA ALA A 215 6.66 25.11 15.87
C ALA A 215 5.90 26.14 16.75
N PRO A 216 5.89 27.44 16.40
CA PRO A 216 5.19 28.45 17.18
C PRO A 216 3.67 28.30 17.07
N ARG A 217 3.02 28.31 18.23
CA ARG A 217 1.57 28.26 18.43
C ARG A 217 0.91 29.48 17.76
N MET A 218 0.12 29.27 16.69
CA MET A 218 -0.60 30.35 16.01
C MET A 218 -1.58 31.06 16.97
N ALA A 219 -1.50 32.39 17.00
CA ALA A 219 -2.37 33.24 17.80
C ALA A 219 -3.80 33.26 17.24
N ARG A 220 -4.80 33.29 18.13
CA ARG A 220 -6.24 33.41 17.79
C ARG A 220 -6.52 34.73 17.05
N PRO A 221 -7.47 34.76 16.09
CA PRO A 221 -7.83 36.01 15.43
C PRO A 221 -8.62 36.94 16.36
N VAL A 222 -8.28 38.22 16.33
CA VAL A 222 -9.03 39.33 16.94
C VAL A 222 -10.20 39.71 16.02
N PRO A 223 -11.43 39.92 16.53
CA PRO A 223 -12.55 40.35 15.68
C PRO A 223 -12.43 41.85 15.34
N ALA A 224 -12.55 42.17 14.05
CA ALA A 224 -12.56 43.55 13.56
C ALA A 224 -13.92 44.22 13.79
N SER A 225 -13.87 45.42 14.35
CA SER A 225 -14.99 46.31 14.66
C SER A 225 -15.68 46.86 13.41
N ARG A 226 -17.02 46.93 13.48
CA ARG A 226 -17.92 47.58 12.51
C ARG A 226 -17.55 49.05 12.26
N SER A 227 -17.58 49.47 11.00
CA SER A 227 -17.95 50.84 10.65
C SER A 227 -18.93 50.83 9.50
N SER A 228 -20.12 51.32 9.83
CA SER A 228 -21.25 51.59 8.94
C SER A 228 -20.94 52.70 7.95
N ARG A 229 -21.25 52.51 6.66
CA ARG A 229 -21.81 53.58 5.85
C ARG A 229 -22.64 53.04 4.68
N ASP A 230 -23.85 53.59 4.68
CA ASP A 230 -25.01 53.47 3.80
C ASP A 230 -24.73 53.64 2.30
N GLY A 231 -25.52 52.97 1.45
CA GLY A 231 -25.60 53.22 0.01
C GLY A 231 -25.98 52.02 -0.85
N GLY A 232 -27.26 51.61 -0.87
CA GLY A 232 -27.83 50.84 -2.00
C GLY A 232 -28.32 51.78 -3.12
N PRO A 233 -29.06 51.32 -4.15
CA PRO A 233 -29.44 49.93 -4.48
C PRO A 233 -29.31 49.58 -5.99
N ALA A 234 -29.35 48.29 -6.35
CA ALA A 234 -30.00 47.76 -7.56
C ALA A 234 -29.90 46.23 -7.58
N GLY A 235 -31.02 45.57 -7.92
CA GLY A 235 -31.21 44.14 -7.75
C GLY A 235 -30.44 43.25 -8.73
N LEU A 236 -30.41 41.96 -8.40
CA LEU A 236 -30.88 40.86 -9.24
C LEU A 236 -30.84 39.58 -8.39
N ARG A 237 -31.92 38.80 -8.43
CA ARG A 237 -32.02 37.47 -7.79
C ARG A 237 -31.13 36.46 -8.53
N PRO A 238 -30.51 35.50 -7.83
CA PRO A 238 -30.22 34.20 -8.43
C PRO A 238 -30.85 33.04 -7.66
N GLY A 239 -31.50 32.16 -8.44
CA GLY A 239 -31.02 30.78 -8.58
C GLY A 239 -31.13 29.88 -7.36
N GLN A 240 -32.31 29.30 -7.21
CA GLN A 240 -32.54 28.01 -6.58
C GLN A 240 -31.86 26.90 -7.40
N GLY A 241 -31.31 25.88 -6.73
CA GLY A 241 -31.28 24.51 -7.24
C GLY A 241 -29.93 24.00 -7.74
N SER A 242 -29.32 23.17 -6.90
CA SER A 242 -28.26 22.21 -7.16
C SER A 242 -28.53 21.32 -8.38
N ASP A 243 -27.64 21.36 -9.38
CA ASP A 243 -27.41 20.27 -10.33
C ASP A 243 -25.91 20.30 -10.67
N GLY A 244 -25.15 19.39 -10.07
CA GLY A 244 -23.70 19.49 -10.13
C GLY A 244 -22.97 18.28 -9.60
N LEU A 245 -23.46 17.07 -9.87
CA LEU A 245 -22.68 15.83 -9.72
C LEU A 245 -23.20 14.77 -10.69
N ASP A 246 -22.73 14.81 -11.94
CA ASP A 246 -22.75 13.62 -12.81
C ASP A 246 -21.61 13.63 -13.84
N GLY A 247 -20.42 14.02 -13.40
CA GLY A 247 -19.18 13.86 -14.19
C GLY A 247 -18.60 12.44 -14.12
N LEU A 248 -18.94 11.66 -13.09
CA LEU A 248 -18.38 10.33 -12.86
C LEU A 248 -19.19 9.20 -13.52
N ALA A 249 -20.50 9.42 -13.76
CA ALA A 249 -21.33 8.47 -14.50
C ALA A 249 -21.03 8.50 -16.02
N LEU A 250 -20.61 9.65 -16.57
CA LEU A 250 -20.24 9.78 -17.98
C LEU A 250 -18.88 9.13 -18.33
N ALA A 251 -17.94 9.03 -17.38
CA ALA A 251 -16.64 8.43 -17.63
C ALA A 251 -16.63 6.89 -17.56
N ARG A 252 -17.60 6.28 -16.86
CA ARG A 252 -17.66 4.82 -16.70
C ARG A 252 -18.29 4.10 -17.91
N GLY A 253 -19.05 4.81 -18.76
CA GLY A 253 -19.67 4.25 -19.97
C GLY A 253 -18.74 4.15 -21.20
N MET A 254 -17.63 4.88 -21.25
CA MET A 254 -16.85 5.03 -22.49
C MET A 254 -15.70 4.02 -22.64
N VAL A 255 -15.25 3.40 -21.54
CA VAL A 255 -14.10 2.47 -21.55
C VAL A 255 -14.52 1.00 -21.70
N GLY A 256 -15.77 0.65 -21.36
CA GLY A 256 -16.29 -0.71 -21.49
C GLY A 256 -16.68 -1.11 -22.92
N GLU A 257 -17.21 -0.18 -23.72
CA GLU A 257 -17.77 -0.48 -25.04
C GLU A 257 -16.74 -0.39 -26.18
N GLN A 258 -15.62 0.33 -25.98
CA GLN A 258 -14.59 0.50 -27.02
C GLN A 258 -13.72 -0.76 -27.24
N LEU A 259 -13.59 -1.62 -26.23
CA LEU A 259 -12.76 -2.84 -26.30
C LEU A 259 -13.45 -4.03 -26.99
N ARG A 260 -14.75 -3.90 -27.29
CA ARG A 260 -15.54 -4.92 -28.02
C ARG A 260 -15.59 -4.69 -29.52
N HIS A 261 -15.02 -3.60 -30.03
CA HIS A 261 -15.04 -3.31 -31.46
C HIS A 261 -14.10 -4.26 -32.20
N PRO A 262 -14.58 -5.03 -33.22
CA PRO A 262 -13.77 -6.03 -33.91
C PRO A 262 -12.53 -5.43 -34.60
N ALA A 263 -12.59 -4.15 -34.97
CA ALA A 263 -11.46 -3.41 -35.53
C ALA A 263 -10.31 -3.17 -34.53
N VAL A 264 -10.64 -2.92 -33.25
CA VAL A 264 -9.65 -2.70 -32.19
C VAL A 264 -8.99 -4.02 -31.82
N GLN A 265 -9.75 -5.11 -31.80
CA GLN A 265 -9.23 -6.46 -31.62
C GLN A 265 -8.24 -6.83 -32.73
N LEU A 266 -8.61 -6.60 -34.00
CA LEU A 266 -7.74 -6.89 -35.15
C LEU A 266 -6.41 -6.13 -35.07
N TRP A 267 -6.48 -4.85 -34.67
CA TRP A 267 -5.29 -4.02 -34.50
C TRP A 267 -4.40 -4.53 -33.35
N LEU A 268 -4.98 -4.97 -32.25
CA LEU A 268 -4.26 -5.50 -31.08
C LEU A 268 -3.58 -6.85 -31.39
N TYR A 269 -4.26 -7.75 -32.11
CA TYR A 269 -3.66 -9.00 -32.60
C TYR A 269 -2.49 -8.74 -33.56
N THR A 270 -2.65 -7.77 -34.46
CA THR A 270 -1.60 -7.40 -35.42
C THR A 270 -0.39 -6.82 -34.69
N ALA A 271 -0.59 -5.99 -33.67
CA ALA A 271 0.49 -5.43 -32.85
C ALA A 271 1.27 -6.53 -32.09
N VAL A 272 0.56 -7.50 -31.50
CA VAL A 272 1.19 -8.64 -30.80
C VAL A 272 1.99 -9.51 -31.77
N ALA A 273 1.44 -9.80 -32.96
CA ALA A 273 2.13 -10.59 -33.98
C ALA A 273 3.42 -9.92 -34.47
N VAL A 274 3.41 -8.59 -34.67
CA VAL A 274 4.62 -7.84 -35.06
C VAL A 274 5.69 -7.87 -33.98
N VAL A 275 5.31 -7.75 -32.70
CA VAL A 275 6.24 -7.83 -31.57
C VAL A 275 6.86 -9.23 -31.46
N ALA A 276 6.04 -10.28 -31.57
CA ALA A 276 6.53 -11.67 -31.56
C ALA A 276 7.48 -11.95 -32.73
N TYR A 277 7.14 -11.47 -33.93
CA TYR A 277 7.98 -11.61 -35.13
C TYR A 277 9.33 -10.88 -34.98
N GLN A 278 9.33 -9.68 -34.41
CA GLN A 278 10.56 -8.90 -34.19
C GLN A 278 11.46 -9.52 -33.11
N LEU A 279 10.87 -10.14 -32.08
CA LEU A 279 11.62 -10.90 -31.07
C LEU A 279 12.23 -12.17 -31.66
N GLY A 280 11.49 -12.91 -32.50
CA GLY A 280 12.00 -14.07 -33.23
C GLY A 280 13.15 -13.70 -34.19
N ARG A 281 13.03 -12.60 -34.92
CA ARG A 281 14.12 -12.09 -35.79
C ARG A 281 15.36 -11.64 -35.02
N ARG A 282 15.22 -11.15 -33.78
CA ARG A 282 16.36 -10.77 -32.95
C ARG A 282 17.07 -12.01 -32.40
N ALA A 283 16.34 -13.05 -31.98
CA ALA A 283 16.94 -14.30 -31.52
C ALA A 283 17.75 -15.02 -32.61
N ALA A 284 17.28 -14.99 -33.87
CA ALA A 284 17.99 -15.60 -35.00
C ALA A 284 19.32 -14.91 -35.38
N ARG A 285 19.61 -13.69 -34.90
CA ARG A 285 20.87 -12.97 -35.17
C ARG A 285 21.97 -13.20 -34.13
N TYR A 286 21.66 -13.87 -33.02
CA TYR A 286 22.64 -14.17 -31.96
C TYR A 286 23.11 -15.64 -31.98
N GLY A 287 22.69 -16.42 -32.97
CA GLY A 287 23.00 -17.85 -33.11
C GLY A 287 23.88 -18.21 -34.31
N SER A 288 24.68 -17.29 -34.85
CA SER A 288 25.70 -17.57 -35.88
C SER A 288 27.02 -16.93 -35.50
#